data_AF-A0A6A6H1M4-F1
#
_entry.id   AF-A0A6A6H1M4-F1
#
_cell.length_a   1.000
_cell.length_b   1.000
_cell.length_c   1.000
_cell.angle_alpha   90.00
_cell.angle_beta   90.00
_cell.angle_gamma   90.00
#
_symmetry.space_group_name_H-M   'P 1'
#
loop_
_entity.id
_entity.type
_entity.pdbx_description
1 polymer ?
#
loop_
_entity_poly.entity_id
_entity_poly.type
_entity_poly.pdbx_seq_one_letter_code
_entity_poly.pdbx_strand_id
1 'polypeptide(L)'
;LTTMGNYLMSRKQNFSIVAHGGLINCLALQSRLTTRDVDWLIPQCDDLQDIEWKAALFATCAAHDLPVKFFKDHAMVNIQENLLETIVEEALNCRRLVFEHGGLHIYAAPFSFMLAAKIDRTGRGKEQSRPYDLEDAVAYLFEFLKQRHSA
;
A
#
# COMPACT_ATOMS: atom_id res chain seq x y z
N LEU A 1 -5.17 9.85 -5.46
CA LEU A 1 -5.07 8.65 -6.34
C LEU A 1 -5.56 8.94 -7.75
N THR A 2 -6.80 9.40 -7.94
CA THR A 2 -7.36 9.73 -9.28
C THR A 2 -6.52 10.75 -10.06
N THR A 3 -6.06 11.84 -9.41
CA THR A 3 -5.16 12.82 -10.04
C THR A 3 -3.86 12.18 -10.55
N MET A 4 -3.30 11.25 -9.78
CA MET A 4 -2.09 10.52 -10.14
C MET A 4 -2.33 9.62 -11.36
N GLY A 5 -3.45 8.89 -11.36
CA GLY A 5 -3.86 8.12 -12.53
C GLY A 5 -4.10 8.99 -13.76
N ASN A 6 -4.76 10.14 -13.63
CA ASN A 6 -4.92 11.04 -14.77
C ASN A 6 -3.57 11.51 -15.35
N TYR A 7 -2.59 11.78 -14.48
CA TYR A 7 -1.23 12.11 -14.89
C TYR A 7 -0.60 10.95 -15.68
N LEU A 8 -0.58 9.74 -15.11
CA LEU A 8 0.01 8.55 -15.76
C LEU A 8 -0.66 8.23 -17.10
N MET A 9 -1.99 8.32 -17.16
CA MET A 9 -2.76 8.17 -18.40
C MET A 9 -2.37 9.19 -19.46
N SER A 10 -2.18 10.46 -19.08
CA SER A 10 -1.74 11.51 -20.03
C SER A 10 -0.35 11.23 -20.63
N ARG A 11 0.47 10.44 -19.92
CA ARG A 11 1.81 9.99 -20.34
C ARG A 11 1.80 8.61 -21.00
N LYS A 12 0.64 7.96 -21.11
CA LYS A 12 0.48 6.57 -21.58
C LYS A 12 1.34 5.58 -20.77
N GLN A 13 1.51 5.86 -19.48
CA GLN A 13 2.29 5.02 -18.56
C GLN A 13 1.36 4.20 -17.69
N ASN A 14 1.79 2.99 -17.36
CA ASN A 14 1.16 2.16 -16.34
C ASN A 14 2.13 1.99 -15.18
N PHE A 15 1.60 2.02 -13.97
CA PHE A 15 2.39 1.89 -12.75
C PHE A 15 1.60 1.07 -11.74
N SER A 16 2.24 0.00 -11.27
CA SER A 16 1.67 -0.93 -10.30
C SER A 16 2.41 -0.83 -8.98
N ILE A 17 1.67 -0.70 -7.89
CA ILE A 17 2.23 -0.74 -6.54
C ILE A 17 1.50 -1.77 -5.67
N VAL A 18 2.17 -2.20 -4.62
CA VAL A 18 1.58 -3.01 -3.56
C VAL A 18 1.42 -2.13 -2.33
N ALA A 19 0.19 -1.73 -2.01
CA ALA A 19 -0.11 -0.90 -0.85
C ALA A 19 -0.40 -1.74 0.39
N HIS A 20 -0.11 -1.17 1.55
CA HIS A 20 -0.46 -1.73 2.84
C HIS A 20 -1.00 -0.67 3.80
N GLY A 21 -1.43 -1.09 4.98
CA GLY A 21 -1.85 -0.16 6.04
C GLY A 21 -3.10 0.63 5.70
N GLY A 22 -3.10 1.92 6.05
CA GLY A 22 -4.31 2.74 6.12
C GLY A 22 -5.10 2.83 4.82
N LEU A 23 -4.43 2.80 3.66
CA LEU A 23 -5.12 2.81 2.37
C LEU A 23 -5.99 1.57 2.17
N ILE A 24 -5.46 0.38 2.52
CA ILE A 24 -6.18 -0.89 2.43
C ILE A 24 -7.36 -0.91 3.39
N ASN A 25 -7.19 -0.38 4.60
CA ASN A 25 -8.27 -0.25 5.57
C ASN A 25 -9.40 0.65 5.08
N CYS A 26 -9.09 1.70 4.30
CA CYS A 26 -10.12 2.60 3.78
C CYS A 26 -10.80 2.04 2.52
N LEU A 27 -10.03 1.60 1.53
CA LEU A 27 -10.56 1.24 0.22
C LEU A 27 -11.07 -0.20 0.13
N ALA A 28 -10.32 -1.16 0.70
CA ALA A 28 -10.64 -2.58 0.56
C ALA A 28 -11.48 -3.11 1.71
N LEU A 29 -11.11 -2.77 2.96
CA LEU A 29 -11.74 -3.34 4.15
C LEU A 29 -12.86 -2.46 4.71
N GLN A 30 -12.85 -1.17 4.36
CA GLN A 30 -13.75 -0.15 4.91
C GLN A 30 -13.79 -0.12 6.45
N SER A 31 -12.72 -0.58 7.11
CA SER A 31 -12.57 -0.53 8.57
C SER A 31 -12.18 0.87 9.07
N ARG A 32 -11.78 1.76 8.16
CA ARG A 32 -11.43 3.15 8.45
C ARG A 32 -12.06 4.07 7.42
N LEU A 33 -12.50 5.25 7.87
CA LEU A 33 -13.04 6.28 6.98
C LEU A 33 -11.94 7.06 6.25
N THR A 34 -10.79 7.26 6.91
CA THR A 34 -9.69 8.07 6.37
C THR A 34 -8.31 7.51 6.73
N THR A 35 -7.34 7.81 5.87
CA THR A 35 -5.91 7.63 6.11
C THR A 35 -5.18 8.93 5.79
N ARG A 36 -4.04 9.16 6.44
CA ARG A 36 -3.23 10.38 6.24
C ARG A 36 -2.14 10.20 5.20
N ASP A 37 -1.88 8.96 4.83
CA ASP A 37 -0.82 8.55 3.94
C ASP A 37 -1.18 7.25 3.21
N VAL A 38 -0.43 6.99 2.15
CA VAL A 38 -0.37 5.77 1.39
C VAL A 38 1.01 5.17 1.59
N ASP A 39 1.05 4.05 2.30
CA ASP A 39 2.24 3.21 2.42
C ASP A 39 2.24 2.17 1.29
N TRP A 40 3.37 1.99 0.63
CA TRP A 40 3.50 1.12 -0.53
C TRP A 40 4.85 0.42 -0.60
N LEU A 41 4.88 -0.64 -1.42
CA LEU A 41 6.01 -1.43 -1.87
C LEU A 41 6.01 -1.44 -3.40
N ILE A 42 7.18 -1.31 -4.03
CA ILE A 42 7.35 -1.61 -5.47
C ILE A 42 8.43 -2.69 -5.56
N PRO A 43 8.33 -3.64 -6.50
CA PRO A 43 9.52 -4.31 -6.99
C PRO A 43 10.49 -3.26 -7.57
N GLN A 44 11.80 -3.55 -7.68
CA GLN A 44 12.74 -2.61 -8.31
C GLN A 44 12.15 -2.00 -9.59
N CYS A 45 12.11 -0.67 -9.65
CA CYS A 45 11.52 0.08 -10.75
C CYS A 45 12.63 0.54 -11.70
N ASP A 46 12.45 0.37 -13.00
CA ASP A 46 13.34 0.96 -14.00
C ASP A 46 13.38 2.50 -13.86
N ASP A 47 14.55 3.09 -14.09
CA ASP A 47 14.80 4.54 -13.89
C ASP A 47 13.75 5.45 -14.55
N LEU A 48 13.26 5.09 -15.75
CA LEU A 48 12.27 5.90 -16.48
C LEU A 48 10.86 5.83 -15.86
N GLN A 49 10.46 4.66 -15.35
CA GLN A 49 9.18 4.53 -14.65
C GLN A 49 9.22 5.28 -13.31
N ASP A 50 10.37 5.26 -12.63
CA ASP A 50 10.56 5.96 -11.35
C ASP A 50 10.43 7.49 -11.51
N ILE A 51 10.97 8.07 -12.59
CA ILE A 51 10.82 9.51 -12.88
C ILE A 51 9.36 9.90 -13.10
N GLU A 52 8.62 9.17 -13.94
CA GLU A 52 7.23 9.50 -14.24
C GLU A 52 6.30 9.28 -13.05
N TRP A 53 6.56 8.24 -12.25
CA TRP A 53 5.90 8.01 -10.98
C TRP A 53 6.09 9.19 -10.02
N LYS A 54 7.35 9.63 -9.81
CA LYS A 54 7.66 10.79 -8.96
C LYS A 54 7.00 12.06 -9.45
N ALA A 55 6.91 12.26 -10.76
CA ALA A 55 6.19 13.39 -11.35
C ALA A 55 4.68 13.31 -11.08
N ALA A 56 4.08 12.12 -11.22
CA ALA A 56 2.67 11.89 -10.91
C ALA A 56 2.34 12.14 -9.42
N LEU A 57 3.24 11.70 -8.52
CA LEU A 57 3.16 11.98 -7.10
C LEU A 57 3.22 13.48 -6.83
N PHE A 58 4.24 14.16 -7.36
CA PHE A 58 4.43 15.59 -7.15
C PHE A 58 3.22 16.40 -7.65
N ALA A 59 2.70 16.08 -8.84
CA ALA A 59 1.49 16.70 -9.39
C ALA A 59 0.27 16.48 -8.47
N THR A 60 0.13 15.29 -7.89
CA THR A 60 -0.95 14.99 -6.95
C THR A 60 -0.80 15.78 -5.65
N CYS A 61 0.39 15.83 -5.08
CA CYS A 61 0.65 16.59 -3.86
C CYS A 61 0.38 18.08 -4.06
N ALA A 62 0.85 18.65 -5.17
CA ALA A 62 0.63 20.05 -5.51
C ALA A 62 -0.86 20.39 -5.73
N ALA A 63 -1.62 19.52 -6.41
CA ALA A 63 -3.03 19.77 -6.71
C ALA A 63 -3.96 19.73 -5.48
N HIS A 64 -3.53 19.06 -4.39
CA HIS A 64 -4.36 18.81 -3.21
C HIS A 64 -3.76 19.36 -1.91
N ASP A 65 -2.72 20.18 -1.99
CA ASP A 65 -1.97 20.70 -0.83
C ASP A 65 -1.55 19.58 0.16
N LEU A 66 -1.17 18.43 -0.40
CA LEU A 66 -0.72 17.29 0.40
C LEU A 66 0.80 17.35 0.54
N PRO A 67 1.34 17.01 1.72
CA PRO A 67 2.78 16.95 1.88
C PRO A 67 3.33 15.79 1.04
N VAL A 68 4.56 15.89 0.52
CA VAL A 68 5.18 14.83 -0.31
C VAL A 68 5.22 13.47 0.42
N LYS A 69 5.35 13.49 1.76
CA LYS A 69 5.26 12.31 2.63
C LYS A 69 3.88 11.63 2.66
N PHE A 70 2.87 12.19 1.99
CA PHE A 70 1.55 11.56 1.84
C PHE A 70 1.68 10.19 1.15
N PHE A 71 2.65 10.03 0.26
CA PHE A 71 2.86 8.79 -0.46
C PHE A 71 4.31 8.35 -0.23
N LYS A 72 4.51 7.36 0.63
CA LYS A 72 5.83 7.05 1.18
C LYS A 72 6.12 5.56 1.12
N ASP A 73 7.34 5.25 0.72
CA ASP A 73 7.92 3.92 0.87
C ASP A 73 8.47 3.79 2.29
N HIS A 74 7.60 3.52 3.25
CA HIS A 74 8.03 3.40 4.64
C HIS A 74 8.63 2.04 4.98
N ALA A 75 8.53 1.08 4.05
CA ALA A 75 8.77 -0.31 4.35
C ALA A 75 10.19 -0.76 3.97
N MET A 76 10.82 -0.12 2.98
CA MET A 76 12.17 -0.50 2.56
C MET A 76 13.24 -0.32 3.65
N VAL A 77 13.04 0.55 4.65
CA VAL A 77 14.07 0.78 5.68
C VAL A 77 14.20 -0.40 6.66
N ASN A 78 13.21 -1.30 6.75
CA ASN A 78 13.19 -2.38 7.76
C ASN A 78 12.87 -3.78 7.23
N ILE A 79 12.68 -3.96 5.92
CA ILE A 79 12.37 -5.25 5.31
C ILE A 79 13.59 -5.75 4.54
N GLN A 80 13.99 -7.01 4.76
CA GLN A 80 15.05 -7.64 3.98
C GLN A 80 14.62 -7.77 2.52
N GLU A 81 15.52 -7.51 1.56
CA GLU A 81 15.21 -7.45 0.12
C GLU A 81 14.50 -8.72 -0.39
N ASN A 82 14.96 -9.90 0.00
CA ASN A 82 14.33 -11.18 -0.34
C ASN A 82 12.89 -11.32 0.18
N LEU A 83 12.61 -10.77 1.37
CA LEU A 83 11.26 -10.75 1.93
C LEU A 83 10.37 -9.75 1.19
N LEU A 84 10.92 -8.60 0.78
CA LEU A 84 10.21 -7.61 -0.03
C LEU A 84 9.78 -8.20 -1.37
N GLU A 85 10.70 -8.87 -2.08
CA GLU A 85 10.41 -9.56 -3.34
C GLU A 85 9.28 -10.58 -3.15
N THR A 86 9.38 -11.42 -2.10
CA THR A 86 8.35 -12.42 -1.78
C THR A 86 6.98 -11.77 -1.55
N ILE A 87 6.92 -10.70 -0.76
CA ILE A 87 5.67 -9.97 -0.45
C ILE A 87 5.04 -9.41 -1.72
N VAL A 88 5.87 -8.80 -2.56
CA VAL A 88 5.42 -8.19 -3.82
C VAL A 88 4.93 -9.27 -4.79
N GLU A 89 5.69 -10.34 -4.99
CA GLU A 89 5.30 -11.45 -5.85
C GLU A 89 3.99 -12.08 -5.38
N GLU A 90 3.83 -12.33 -4.07
CA GLU A 90 2.58 -12.86 -3.52
C GLU A 90 1.41 -11.90 -3.78
N ALA A 91 1.58 -10.60 -3.54
CA ALA A 91 0.54 -9.60 -3.81
C ALA A 91 0.12 -9.56 -5.28
N LEU A 92 1.09 -9.61 -6.20
CA LEU A 92 0.85 -9.61 -7.64
C LEU A 92 0.19 -10.92 -8.11
N ASN A 93 0.58 -12.06 -7.52
CA ASN A 93 -0.03 -13.37 -7.82
C ASN A 93 -1.47 -13.47 -7.31
N CYS A 94 -1.75 -12.94 -6.12
CA CYS A 94 -3.10 -12.88 -5.58
C CYS A 94 -4.02 -11.90 -6.33
N ARG A 95 -3.45 -11.00 -7.15
CA ARG A 95 -4.16 -9.99 -7.96
C ARG A 95 -5.26 -9.23 -7.21
N ARG A 96 -5.07 -8.96 -5.92
CA ARG A 96 -6.08 -8.27 -5.12
C ARG A 96 -6.00 -6.77 -5.37
N LEU A 97 -6.52 -6.38 -6.53
CA LEU A 97 -6.62 -4.99 -6.98
C LEU A 97 -7.58 -4.22 -6.06
N VAL A 98 -7.08 -3.16 -5.45
CA VAL A 98 -7.80 -2.30 -4.50
C VAL A 98 -8.19 -0.98 -5.14
N PHE A 99 -7.39 -0.51 -6.08
CA PHE A 99 -7.67 0.71 -6.81
C PHE A 99 -7.09 0.62 -8.22
N GLU A 100 -7.87 1.05 -9.20
CA GLU A 100 -7.44 1.22 -10.58
C GLU A 100 -7.99 2.52 -11.13
N HIS A 101 -7.12 3.37 -11.65
CA HIS A 101 -7.52 4.55 -12.41
C HIS A 101 -6.35 5.05 -13.26
N GLY A 102 -6.58 5.27 -14.56
CA GLY A 102 -5.62 5.97 -15.42
C GLY A 102 -4.20 5.40 -15.40
N GLY A 103 -4.04 4.09 -15.62
CA GLY A 103 -2.72 3.45 -15.58
C GLY A 103 -2.12 3.28 -14.19
N LEU A 104 -2.73 3.82 -13.12
CA LEU A 104 -2.37 3.47 -11.75
C LEU A 104 -3.10 2.20 -11.32
N HIS A 105 -2.35 1.18 -10.91
CA HIS A 105 -2.84 -0.05 -10.29
C HIS A 105 -2.30 -0.18 -8.87
N ILE A 106 -3.19 -0.39 -7.91
CA ILE A 106 -2.82 -0.60 -6.51
C ILE A 106 -3.34 -1.96 -6.06
N TYR A 107 -2.42 -2.83 -5.70
CA TYR A 107 -2.71 -4.14 -5.13
C TYR A 107 -2.59 -4.09 -3.61
N ALA A 108 -3.36 -4.92 -2.91
CA ALA A 108 -3.15 -5.12 -1.47
C ALA A 108 -1.92 -6.01 -1.25
N ALA A 109 -1.08 -5.63 -0.28
CA ALA A 109 -0.10 -6.55 0.28
C ALA A 109 -0.79 -7.78 0.89
N PRO A 110 -0.08 -8.91 1.08
CA PRO A 110 -0.63 -10.08 1.73
C PRO A 110 -1.16 -9.76 3.13
N PHE A 111 -2.34 -10.26 3.49
CA PHE A 111 -2.92 -10.01 4.82
C PHE A 111 -2.09 -10.63 5.93
N SER A 112 -1.38 -11.72 5.66
CA SER A 112 -0.38 -12.32 6.55
C SER A 112 0.70 -11.32 6.94
N PHE A 113 1.30 -10.64 5.95
CA PHE A 113 2.29 -9.61 6.15
C PHE A 113 1.72 -8.42 6.94
N MET A 114 0.56 -7.90 6.52
CA MET A 114 -0.05 -6.75 7.20
C MET A 114 -0.45 -7.08 8.64
N LEU A 115 -0.94 -8.30 8.91
CA LEU A 115 -1.23 -8.80 10.26
C LEU A 115 0.04 -8.84 11.11
N ALA A 116 1.11 -9.45 10.61
CA ALA A 116 2.38 -9.53 11.31
C ALA A 116 2.93 -8.14 11.66
N ALA A 117 2.86 -7.19 10.72
CA ALA A 117 3.29 -5.81 10.95
C ALA A 117 2.50 -5.10 12.06
N LYS A 118 1.18 -5.35 12.17
CA LYS A 118 0.35 -4.78 13.25
C LYS A 118 0.66 -5.43 14.59
N ILE A 119 0.77 -6.76 14.63
CA ILE A 119 1.11 -7.51 15.84
C ILE A 119 2.47 -7.05 16.38
N ASP A 120 3.50 -6.98 15.53
CA ASP A 120 4.83 -6.50 15.92
C ASP A 120 4.77 -5.08 16.50
N ARG A 121 4.11 -4.13 15.81
CA ARG A 121 3.98 -2.76 16.32
C ARG A 121 3.27 -2.68 17.67
N THR A 122 2.22 -3.48 17.88
CA THR A 122 1.53 -3.55 19.18
C THR A 122 2.40 -4.20 20.28
N GLY A 123 3.23 -5.18 19.92
CA GLY A 123 4.14 -5.87 20.83
C GLY A 123 5.31 -5.01 21.32
N ARG A 124 5.70 -3.98 20.55
CA ARG A 124 6.77 -3.03 20.92
C ARG A 124 6.37 -2.02 22.00
N GLY A 125 5.14 -2.10 22.52
CA GLY A 125 4.67 -1.32 23.67
C GLY A 125 3.79 -0.11 23.31
N LYS A 126 3.19 0.49 24.36
CA LYS A 126 2.15 1.52 24.22
C LYS A 126 2.59 2.78 23.47
N GLU A 127 3.88 3.12 23.50
CA GLU A 127 4.41 4.31 22.83
C GLU A 127 4.43 4.19 21.30
N GLN A 128 4.53 2.96 20.77
CA GLN A 128 4.57 2.70 19.34
C GLN A 128 3.21 2.24 18.78
N SER A 129 2.35 1.68 19.63
CA SER A 129 1.00 1.28 19.26
C SER A 129 0.13 2.49 18.91
N ARG A 130 -0.63 2.39 17.83
CA ARG A 130 -1.71 3.33 17.50
C ARG A 130 -3.05 2.79 18.00
N PRO A 131 -4.04 3.66 18.28
CA PRO A 131 -5.35 3.23 18.76
C PRO A 131 -6.08 2.24 17.85
N TYR A 132 -5.83 2.31 16.55
CA TYR A 132 -6.46 1.46 15.52
C TYR A 132 -5.70 0.16 15.23
N ASP A 133 -4.58 -0.12 15.90
CA ASP A 133 -3.71 -1.23 15.50
C ASP A 133 -4.30 -2.61 15.74
N LEU A 134 -4.99 -2.78 16.86
CA LEU A 134 -5.66 -4.05 17.18
C LEU A 134 -6.87 -4.27 16.27
N GLU A 135 -7.63 -3.22 15.96
CA GLU A 135 -8.76 -3.30 15.04
C GLU A 135 -8.29 -3.65 13.61
N ASP A 136 -7.25 -2.98 13.13
CA ASP A 136 -6.62 -3.30 11.84
C ASP A 136 -6.12 -4.75 11.82
N ALA A 137 -5.48 -5.22 12.91
CA ALA A 137 -4.99 -6.59 13.02
C ALA A 137 -6.13 -7.62 12.95
N VAL A 138 -7.24 -7.38 13.65
CA VAL A 138 -8.43 -8.25 13.59
C VAL A 138 -9.00 -8.30 12.17
N ALA A 139 -9.09 -7.15 11.49
CA ALA A 139 -9.58 -7.09 10.10
C ALA A 139 -8.68 -7.89 9.15
N TYR A 140 -7.35 -7.78 9.29
CA TYR A 140 -6.40 -8.55 8.48
C TYR A 140 -6.46 -10.05 8.78
N LEU A 141 -6.58 -10.44 10.06
CA LEU A 141 -6.73 -11.84 10.45
C LEU A 141 -7.99 -12.44 9.82
N PHE A 142 -9.11 -11.72 9.85
CA PHE A 142 -10.36 -12.17 9.25
C PHE A 142 -10.22 -12.42 7.74
N GLU A 143 -9.59 -11.50 7.01
CA GLU A 143 -9.34 -11.66 5.58
C GLU A 143 -8.34 -12.77 5.28
N PHE A 144 -7.29 -12.91 6.08
CA PHE A 144 -6.34 -14.01 5.96
C PHE A 144 -7.02 -15.38 6.13
N LEU A 145 -7.89 -15.53 7.13
CA LEU A 145 -8.62 -16.77 7.37
C LEU A 145 -9.61 -17.09 6.23
N LYS A 146 -10.33 -16.09 5.71
CA LYS A 146 -11.21 -16.27 4.55
C LYS A 146 -10.46 -16.79 3.32
N GLN A 147 -9.26 -16.26 3.06
CA GLN A 147 -8.45 -16.69 1.92
C GLN A 147 -8.02 -18.15 2.05
N ARG A 148 -7.65 -18.60 3.25
CA ARG A 148 -7.25 -20.00 3.49
C ARG A 148 -8.40 -21.00 3.41
N HIS A 149 -9.63 -20.58 3.66
CA HIS A 149 -10.81 -21.44 3.59
C HIS A 149 -11.45 -21.47 2.18
N SER A 150 -11.02 -20.59 1.28
CA SER A 150 -11.51 -20.52 -0.11
C SER A 150 -10.58 -21.21 -1.11
N ALA A 151 -9.47 -21.79 -0.63
CA ALA A 151 -8.47 -22.53 -1.40
C ALA A 151 -8.56 -24.03 -1.06
#